data_AF-W4VBB7-F1
#
_entry.id   AF-W4VBB7-F1
#
_cell.length_a   1.000
_cell.length_b   1.000
_cell.length_c   1.000
_cell.angle_alpha   90.00
_cell.angle_beta   90.00
_cell.angle_gamma   90.00
#
_symmetry.space_group_name_H-M   'P 1'
#
loop_
_entity.id
_entity.type
_entity.pdbx_description
1 polymer ?
#
loop_
_entity_poly.entity_id
_entity_poly.type
_entity_poly.pdbx_seq_one_letter_code
_entity_poly.pdbx_strand_id
1 'polypeptide(L)'
;MYGKECMYPMTHMMNAMHYPQQYCPMAAMPEQQLESMYPRTYYIVYPRVVHHCDMMDMNYGCYYCPTKEELDKMCDKICNEVEAEVETAICEEMKEEADRQLALEAEDC
;
A
#
# COMPACT_ATOMS: atom_id res chain seq x y z
N MET A 1 20.02 -5.72 -13.15
CA MET A 1 20.73 -4.44 -13.31
C MET A 1 20.17 -3.47 -12.28
N TYR A 2 20.54 -3.63 -11.01
CA TYR A 2 20.30 -2.61 -9.98
C TYR A 2 21.35 -1.53 -10.21
N GLY A 3 20.94 -0.35 -10.68
CA GLY A 3 21.89 0.60 -11.25
C GLY A 3 21.36 2.02 -11.38
N LYS A 4 20.94 2.61 -10.26
CA LYS A 4 21.25 3.99 -9.87
C LYS A 4 20.58 4.27 -8.53
N GLU A 5 21.42 4.47 -7.53
CA GLU A 5 21.06 4.87 -6.19
C GLU A 5 20.36 6.23 -6.26
N CYS A 6 19.04 6.26 -6.07
CA CYS A 6 18.34 7.45 -5.59
C CYS A 6 18.70 7.63 -4.10
N MET A 7 19.98 7.84 -3.79
CA MET A 7 20.42 8.14 -2.43
C MET A 7 20.05 9.59 -2.15
N TYR A 8 18.91 9.80 -1.49
CA TYR A 8 18.58 11.07 -0.85
C TYR A 8 19.78 11.53 -0.03
N PRO A 9 20.40 12.70 -0.27
CA PRO A 9 21.34 13.26 0.68
C PRO A 9 20.57 13.52 1.98
N MET A 10 20.82 12.69 3.01
CA MET A 10 20.22 12.80 4.36
C MET A 10 20.34 14.22 4.95
N THR A 11 21.28 15.03 4.45
CA THR A 11 21.45 16.45 4.75
C THR A 11 20.25 17.31 4.40
N HIS A 12 19.46 16.97 3.36
CA HIS A 12 18.23 17.68 3.01
C HIS A 12 17.02 17.23 3.84
N MET A 13 16.96 15.95 4.25
CA MET A 13 15.91 15.46 5.17
C MET A 13 16.05 16.05 6.58
N MET A 14 17.28 16.24 7.08
CA MET A 14 17.54 16.89 8.38
C MET A 14 17.07 18.35 8.44
N ASN A 15 17.09 19.06 7.31
CA ASN A 15 16.57 20.43 7.23
C ASN A 15 15.03 20.46 7.14
N ALA A 16 14.41 19.44 6.54
CA ALA A 16 12.96 19.27 6.51
C ALA A 16 12.39 18.81 7.88
N MET A 17 13.17 18.11 8.71
CA MET A 17 12.77 17.76 10.09
C MET A 17 12.69 18.95 11.05
N HIS A 18 13.19 20.13 10.65
CA HIS A 18 13.00 21.37 11.41
C HIS A 18 11.68 22.08 11.07
N TYR A 19 10.90 21.56 10.12
CA TYR A 19 9.55 22.03 9.88
C TYR A 19 8.63 21.50 10.98
N PRO A 20 7.79 22.34 11.61
CA PRO A 20 6.87 21.87 12.63
C PRO A 20 5.97 20.77 12.05
N GLN A 21 6.09 19.56 12.61
CA GLN A 21 5.27 18.37 12.32
C GLN A 21 3.75 18.62 12.38
N GLN A 22 3.32 19.79 12.88
CA GLN A 22 1.93 20.24 12.88
C GLN A 22 1.31 20.49 11.49
N TYR A 23 2.10 20.61 10.42
CA TYR A 23 1.60 20.95 9.08
C TYR A 23 1.55 19.78 8.08
N CYS A 24 1.97 18.58 8.47
CA CYS A 24 1.77 17.37 7.68
C CYS A 24 0.64 16.54 8.31
N PRO A 25 -0.62 16.64 7.84
CA PRO A 25 -1.73 15.85 8.37
C PRO A 25 -1.68 14.36 7.97
N MET A 26 -0.53 13.88 7.48
CA MET A 26 -0.31 12.48 7.16
C MET A 26 0.33 11.79 8.36
N ALA A 27 -0.42 11.66 9.46
CA ALA A 27 -0.16 10.57 10.39
C ALA A 27 -0.55 9.27 9.68
N ALA A 28 0.26 8.85 8.70
CA ALA A 28 0.09 7.56 8.05
C ALA A 28 0.21 6.48 9.14
N MET A 29 -0.76 5.57 9.20
CA MET A 29 -0.65 4.37 10.03
C MET A 29 0.68 3.67 9.69
N PRO A 30 1.46 3.22 10.68
CA PRO A 30 2.69 2.48 10.40
C PRO A 30 2.42 1.31 9.46
N GLU A 31 3.29 1.10 8.49
CA GLU A 31 3.14 0.04 7.47
C GLU A 31 2.92 -1.34 8.10
N GLN A 32 3.69 -1.66 9.14
CA GLN A 32 3.57 -2.90 9.92
C GLN A 32 2.17 -3.08 10.54
N GLN A 33 1.55 -1.97 10.97
CA GLN A 33 0.22 -2.02 11.54
C GLN A 33 -0.83 -2.26 10.45
N LEU A 34 -0.70 -1.61 9.29
CA LEU A 34 -1.61 -1.81 8.17
C LEU A 34 -1.53 -3.24 7.62
N GLU A 35 -0.31 -3.75 7.44
CA GLU A 35 -0.04 -5.13 7.03
C GLU A 35 -0.66 -6.13 8.02
N SER A 36 -0.51 -5.90 9.33
CA SER A 36 -1.07 -6.80 10.35
C SER A 36 -2.61 -6.83 10.37
N MET A 37 -3.26 -5.72 10.00
CA MET A 37 -4.72 -5.62 9.99
C MET A 37 -5.34 -6.24 8.74
N TYR A 38 -4.65 -6.16 7.60
CA TYR A 38 -5.16 -6.61 6.31
C TYR A 38 -4.11 -7.41 5.53
N PRO A 39 -3.60 -8.54 6.07
CA PRO A 39 -2.44 -9.20 5.49
C PRO A 39 -2.67 -9.62 4.03
N ARG A 40 -3.78 -10.29 3.70
CA ARG A 40 -4.02 -10.73 2.31
C ARG A 40 -4.19 -9.56 1.35
N THR A 41 -5.07 -8.62 1.67
CA THR A 41 -5.34 -7.47 0.82
C THR A 41 -4.11 -6.57 0.66
N TYR A 42 -3.33 -6.38 1.72
CA TYR A 42 -2.10 -5.59 1.67
C TYR A 42 -1.11 -6.16 0.65
N TYR A 43 -0.88 -7.47 0.65
CA TYR A 43 0.02 -8.13 -0.30
C TYR A 43 -0.47 -8.12 -1.75
N ILE A 44 -1.78 -7.92 -1.98
CA ILE A 44 -2.35 -7.74 -3.32
C ILE A 44 -2.15 -6.29 -3.79
N VAL A 45 -2.47 -5.31 -2.93
CA VAL A 45 -2.50 -3.89 -3.30
C VAL A 45 -1.10 -3.27 -3.37
N TYR A 46 -0.25 -3.56 -2.39
CA TYR A 46 1.09 -2.96 -2.26
C TYR A 46 1.97 -3.07 -3.51
N PRO A 47 2.14 -4.25 -4.15
CA PRO A 47 2.97 -4.34 -5.36
C PRO A 47 2.42 -3.49 -6.51
N ARG A 48 1.10 -3.29 -6.58
CA ARG A 48 0.49 -2.43 -7.59
C ARG A 48 0.80 -0.96 -7.35
N VAL A 49 0.72 -0.52 -6.09
CA VAL A 49 1.11 0.85 -5.70
C VAL A 49 2.57 1.10 -6.04
N VAL A 50 3.49 0.21 -5.66
CA VAL A 50 4.93 0.33 -5.96
C VAL A 50 5.16 0.43 -7.47
N HIS A 51 4.52 -0.43 -8.26
CA HIS A 51 4.65 -0.38 -9.72
C HIS A 51 4.22 0.97 -10.32
N HIS A 52 3.11 1.56 -9.87
CA HIS A 52 2.68 2.86 -10.39
C HIS A 52 3.60 4.01 -9.94
N CYS A 53 4.13 3.94 -8.71
CA CYS A 53 5.17 4.87 -8.25
C CYS A 53 6.45 4.77 -9.09
N ASP A 54 6.95 3.55 -9.32
CA ASP A 54 8.14 3.30 -10.16
C ASP A 54 7.93 3.82 -11.59
N MET A 55 6.74 3.59 -12.16
CA MET A 55 6.38 4.09 -13.48
C MET A 55 6.34 5.63 -13.54
N MET A 56 5.89 6.29 -12.48
CA MET A 56 5.87 7.75 -12.38
C MET A 56 7.29 8.31 -12.29
N ASP A 57 8.15 7.69 -11.49
CA ASP A 57 9.58 8.02 -11.38
C ASP A 57 10.31 7.81 -12.71
N MET A 58 9.98 6.75 -13.45
CA MET A 58 10.56 6.49 -14.78
C MET A 58 10.13 7.52 -15.83
N ASN A 59 8.88 7.99 -15.77
CA ASN A 59 8.32 8.88 -16.78
C ASN A 59 8.68 10.36 -16.55
N TYR A 60 8.68 10.80 -15.29
CA TYR A 60 8.84 12.22 -14.93
C TYR A 60 10.10 12.52 -14.11
N GLY A 61 10.76 11.49 -13.58
CA GLY A 61 11.93 11.59 -12.72
C GLY A 61 11.58 11.64 -11.23
N CYS A 62 12.50 11.19 -10.38
CA CYS A 62 12.33 11.07 -8.92
C CYS A 62 12.12 12.39 -8.16
N TYR A 63 12.24 13.54 -8.84
CA TYR A 63 11.97 14.86 -8.27
C TYR A 63 10.60 15.41 -8.68
N TYR A 64 9.84 14.68 -9.48
CA TYR A 64 8.51 15.09 -9.91
C TYR A 64 7.54 15.02 -8.74
N CYS A 65 6.82 16.12 -8.49
CA CYS A 65 5.72 16.14 -7.54
C CYS A 65 4.41 16.05 -8.32
N PRO A 66 3.68 14.93 -8.24
CA PRO A 66 2.43 14.77 -8.98
C PRO A 66 1.37 15.76 -8.51
N THR A 67 0.55 16.21 -9.45
CA THR A 67 -0.64 16.98 -9.15
C THR A 67 -1.69 16.11 -8.45
N LYS A 68 -2.63 16.74 -7.74
CA LYS A 68 -3.74 16.02 -7.11
C LYS A 68 -4.51 15.18 -8.13
N GLU A 69 -4.76 15.72 -9.32
CA GLU A 69 -5.50 15.03 -10.38
C GLU A 69 -4.76 13.80 -10.93
N GLU A 70 -3.43 13.84 -10.98
CA GLU A 70 -2.62 12.69 -11.36
C GLU A 70 -2.61 11.62 -10.27
N LEU A 71 -2.52 12.02 -9.00
CA LEU A 71 -2.64 11.11 -7.86
C LEU A 71 -4.01 10.45 -7.83
N ASP A 72 -5.10 11.21 -7.95
CA ASP A 72 -6.47 10.69 -7.94
C ASP A 72 -6.65 9.67 -9.07
N LYS A 73 -6.20 9.99 -10.29
CA LYS A 73 -6.24 9.06 -11.44
C LYS A 73 -5.40 7.81 -11.22
N MET A 74 -4.25 7.93 -10.55
CA MET A 74 -3.39 6.79 -10.23
C MET A 74 -4.07 5.87 -9.21
N CYS A 75 -4.67 6.44 -8.16
CA CYS A 75 -5.47 5.70 -7.17
C CYS A 75 -6.62 4.95 -7.84
N ASP A 76 -7.40 5.62 -8.70
CA ASP A 76 -8.52 4.99 -9.42
C ASP A 76 -8.05 3.80 -10.27
N LYS A 77 -6.91 3.95 -10.96
CA LYS A 77 -6.34 2.84 -11.75
C LYS A 77 -5.95 1.66 -10.87
N ILE A 78 -5.26 1.92 -9.75
CA ILE A 78 -4.85 0.86 -8.83
C ILE A 78 -6.09 0.13 -8.30
N CYS A 79 -7.11 0.85 -7.85
CA CYS A 79 -8.35 0.26 -7.35
C CYS A 79 -9.00 -0.65 -8.40
N ASN A 80 -9.17 -0.17 -9.63
CA ASN A 80 -9.77 -0.96 -10.72
C ASN A 80 -8.95 -2.21 -11.08
N GLU A 81 -7.63 -2.17 -10.93
CA GLU A 81 -6.75 -3.30 -11.26
C GLU A 81 -6.81 -4.40 -10.19
N VAL A 82 -6.97 -4.04 -8.92
CA VAL A 82 -6.92 -4.98 -7.80
C VAL A 82 -8.30 -5.42 -7.29
N GLU A 83 -9.37 -4.74 -7.68
CA GLU A 83 -10.74 -4.95 -7.18
C GLU A 83 -11.14 -6.44 -7.17
N ALA A 84 -11.03 -7.12 -8.31
CA ALA A 84 -11.43 -8.53 -8.43
C ALA A 84 -10.56 -9.48 -7.58
N GLU A 85 -9.25 -9.20 -7.46
CA GLU A 85 -8.34 -10.01 -6.65
C GLU A 85 -8.62 -9.83 -5.15
N VAL A 86 -8.89 -8.60 -4.73
CA VAL A 86 -9.25 -8.28 -3.35
C VAL A 86 -10.61 -8.88 -2.98
N GLU A 87 -11.62 -8.76 -3.85
CA GLU A 87 -12.91 -9.41 -3.64
C GLU A 87 -12.77 -10.93 -3.47
N THR A 88 -11.94 -11.56 -4.31
CA THR A 88 -11.67 -12.99 -4.23
C THR A 88 -11.01 -13.34 -2.89
N ALA A 89 -9.99 -12.58 -2.47
CA ALA A 89 -9.30 -12.82 -1.20
C ALA A 89 -10.24 -12.70 0.01
N ILE A 90 -11.13 -11.71 0.02
CA ILE A 90 -12.14 -11.53 1.08
C ILE A 90 -13.11 -12.71 1.10
N CYS A 91 -13.60 -13.15 -0.07
CA CYS A 91 -14.49 -14.29 -0.17
C CYS A 91 -13.83 -15.60 0.31
N GLU A 92 -12.53 -15.80 0.04
CA GLU A 92 -11.77 -16.94 0.52
C GLU A 92 -11.60 -16.91 2.04
N GLU A 93 -11.25 -15.76 2.61
CA GLU A 93 -11.15 -15.60 4.06
C GLU A 93 -12.47 -15.93 4.77
N MET A 94 -13.60 -15.48 4.23
CA MET A 94 -14.92 -15.77 4.77
C MET A 94 -15.25 -17.27 4.72
N LYS A 95 -14.87 -17.96 3.64
CA LYS A 95 -15.10 -19.41 3.50
C LYS A 95 -14.25 -20.20 4.49
N GLU A 96 -12.95 -19.89 4.57
CA GLU A 96 -12.05 -20.56 5.50
C GLU A 96 -12.47 -20.38 6.96
N GLU A 97 -13.00 -19.19 7.31
CA GLU A 97 -13.53 -18.93 8.65
C GLU A 97 -14.81 -19.74 8.92
N ALA A 98 -15.73 -19.81 7.96
CA ALA A 98 -16.91 -20.65 8.08
C ALA A 98 -16.56 -22.15 8.25
N ASP A 99 -15.59 -22.64 7.48
CA ASP A 99 -15.12 -24.03 7.55
C ASP A 99 -14.47 -24.32 8.91
N ARG A 100 -13.70 -23.38 9.48
CA ARG A 100 -13.13 -23.50 10.83
C ARG A 100 -14.21 -23.58 11.91
N GLN A 101 -15.23 -22.74 11.81
CA GLN A 101 -16.34 -22.74 12.77
C GLN A 101 -17.12 -24.06 12.72
N LEU A 102 -17.41 -24.57 11.52
CA LEU A 102 -18.06 -25.87 11.33
C LEU A 102 -17.22 -27.04 11.88
N ALA A 103 -15.89 -26.99 11.75
CA ALA A 103 -15.01 -28.03 12.28
C ALA A 103 -15.04 -28.08 13.82
N LEU A 104 -15.08 -26.92 14.49
CA LEU A 104 -15.17 -26.84 15.96
C LEU A 104 -16.52 -27.36 16.46
N GLU A 105 -17.62 -27.10 15.73
CA GLU A 105 -18.94 -27.62 16.08
C GLU A 105 -19.06 -29.14 15.92
N ALA A 106 -18.27 -29.75 15.02
CA ALA A 106 -18.26 -31.19 14.78
C ALA A 106 -17.48 -31.99 15.85
N GLU A 107 -16.53 -31.36 16.56
CA GLU A 107 -15.73 -32.01 17.60
C GLU A 107 -16.42 -32.02 18.98
N ASP A 108 -17.52 -31.28 19.14
CA ASP A 108 -18.33 -31.22 20.37
C ASP A 108 -19.57 -32.17 20.35
N CYS A 109 -19.69 -33.03 19.33
CA CYS A 109 -20.70 -34.10 19.19
C CYS A 109 -20.11 -35.49 19.46
#